data_AF-A0A6I1R2J9-F1
#
_entry.id   AF-A0A6I1R2J9-F1
#
_cell.length_a   1.000
_cell.length_b   1.000
_cell.length_c   1.000
_cell.angle_alpha   90.00
_cell.angle_beta   90.00
_cell.angle_gamma   90.00
#
_symmetry.space_group_name_H-M   'P 1'
#
loop_
_entity.id
_entity.type
_entity.pdbx_description
1 polymer ?
#
loop_
_entity_poly.entity_id
_entity_poly.type
_entity_poly.pdbx_seq_one_letter_code
_entity_poly.pdbx_strand_id
1 'polypeptide(L)'
;MDRYLTTSEARQKFLNLVEEVGDGDQVIITKRGVPKAALVNFEELQTLKAVARLWQDPEALRAMEQSLKDSKDGKVIKFSGSPTVERILTAARTKGVLRG
;
A
#
# COMPACT_ATOMS: atom_id res chain seq x y z
N MET A 1 2.97 13.30 10.85
CA MET A 1 2.22 13.79 12.06
C MET A 1 1.10 14.71 11.60
N ASP A 2 -0.10 14.61 12.16
CA ASP A 2 -1.28 15.32 11.61
C ASP A 2 -1.22 16.83 11.89
N ARG A 3 -1.25 17.63 10.81
CA ARG A 3 -1.29 19.10 10.88
C ARG A 3 -2.66 19.60 10.47
N TYR A 4 -3.31 20.43 11.29
CA TYR A 4 -4.61 21.01 10.96
C TYR A 4 -4.45 22.45 10.49
N LEU A 5 -5.03 22.76 9.33
CA LEU A 5 -5.07 24.11 8.77
C LEU A 5 -6.50 24.49 8.42
N THR A 6 -6.85 25.76 8.58
CA THR A 6 -8.07 26.30 7.97
C THR A 6 -7.91 26.38 6.45
N THR A 7 -9.02 26.45 5.72
CA THR A 7 -8.99 26.69 4.26
C THR A 7 -8.21 27.96 3.88
N SER A 8 -8.23 28.99 4.73
CA SER A 8 -7.52 30.25 4.47
C SER A 8 -6.02 30.08 4.62
N GLU A 9 -5.55 29.39 5.65
CA GLU A 9 -4.12 29.11 5.87
C GLU A 9 -3.59 28.15 4.80
N ALA A 10 -4.35 27.10 4.46
CA ALA A 10 -3.99 26.17 3.41
C ALA A 10 -3.82 26.88 2.05
N ARG A 11 -4.71 27.83 1.73
CA ARG A 11 -4.59 28.66 0.51
C ARG A 11 -3.32 29.50 0.51
N GLN A 12 -2.99 30.15 1.63
CA GLN A 12 -1.81 31.02 1.71
C GLN A 12 -0.49 30.23 1.60
N LYS A 13 -0.46 29.01 2.12
CA LYS A 13 0.75 28.18 2.21
C LYS A 13 0.81 27.07 1.17
N PHE A 14 -0.10 27.06 0.18
CA PHE A 14 -0.32 25.89 -0.67
C PHE A 14 0.94 25.36 -1.36
N LEU A 15 1.75 26.24 -1.94
CA LEU A 15 2.98 25.84 -2.64
C LEU A 15 3.97 25.15 -1.68
N ASN A 16 4.23 25.76 -0.53
CA ASN A 16 5.09 25.17 0.49
C ASN A 16 4.54 23.83 1.00
N LEU A 17 3.22 23.72 1.19
CA LEU A 17 2.59 22.48 1.61
C LEU A 17 2.79 21.34 0.60
N VAL A 18 2.75 21.64 -0.70
CA VAL A 18 2.99 20.62 -1.75
C VAL A 18 4.45 20.16 -1.76
N GLU A 19 5.40 21.03 -1.41
CA GLU A 19 6.82 20.68 -1.31
C GLU A 19 7.19 19.97 0.00
N GLU A 20 6.55 20.33 1.10
CA GLU A 20 6.90 19.85 2.45
C GLU A 20 6.22 18.54 2.84
N VAL A 21 5.07 18.19 2.25
CA VAL A 21 4.34 16.97 2.64
C VAL A 21 5.11 15.74 2.15
N GLY A 22 5.83 15.13 3.06
CA GLY A 22 6.59 13.89 2.86
C GLY A 22 5.82 12.64 3.28
N ASP A 23 6.54 11.52 3.41
CA ASP A 23 5.96 10.23 3.80
C ASP A 23 5.46 10.23 5.24
N GLY A 24 4.25 9.70 5.46
CA GLY A 24 3.60 9.67 6.77
C GLY A 24 3.10 11.03 7.28
N ASP A 25 3.17 12.08 6.45
CA ASP A 25 2.58 13.38 6.76
C ASP A 25 1.17 13.51 6.17
N GLN A 26 0.30 14.10 6.98
CA GLN A 26 -1.08 14.39 6.60
C GLN A 26 -1.46 15.79 7.07
N VAL A 27 -1.94 16.61 6.15
CA VAL A 27 -2.44 17.96 6.45
C VAL A 27 -3.96 17.97 6.30
N ILE A 28 -4.66 18.13 7.41
CA ILE A 28 -6.12 18.20 7.46
C ILE A 28 -6.58 19.64 7.24
N ILE A 29 -7.35 19.86 6.18
CA ILE A 29 -7.92 21.17 5.83
C ILE A 29 -9.33 21.25 6.41
N THR A 30 -9.57 22.27 7.23
CA THR A 30 -10.84 22.52 7.92
C THR A 30 -11.55 23.77 7.39
N LYS A 31 -12.88 23.75 7.41
CA LYS A 31 -13.73 24.92 7.14
C LYS A 31 -14.65 25.12 8.34
N ARG A 32 -14.54 26.28 9.00
CA ARG A 32 -15.28 26.59 10.25
C ARG A 32 -15.05 25.50 11.33
N GLY A 33 -13.81 25.08 11.51
CA GLY A 33 -13.42 24.06 12.50
C GLY A 33 -13.72 22.60 12.12
N VAL A 34 -14.41 22.36 11.00
CA VAL A 34 -14.78 21.00 10.56
C VAL A 34 -13.82 20.51 9.47
N PRO A 35 -13.18 19.34 9.60
CA PRO A 35 -12.39 18.71 8.53
C PRO A 35 -13.18 18.54 7.23
N LYS A 36 -12.57 18.88 6.09
CA LYS A 36 -13.20 18.78 4.76
C LYS A 36 -12.32 18.11 3.71
N ALA A 37 -11.01 18.21 3.84
CA ALA A 37 -10.08 17.56 2.93
C ALA A 37 -8.79 17.20 3.68
N ALA A 38 -7.99 16.32 3.10
CA ALA A 38 -6.63 16.04 3.53
C ALA A 38 -5.69 16.18 2.33
N LEU A 39 -4.51 16.75 2.58
CA LEU A 39 -3.37 16.69 1.67
C LEU A 39 -2.40 15.64 2.20
N VAL A 40 -2.03 14.73 1.32
CA VAL A 40 -0.99 13.71 1.50
C VAL A 40 -0.11 13.75 0.25
N ASN A 41 1.10 13.19 0.34
CA ASN A 41 1.93 13.05 -0.85
C ASN A 41 1.29 12.05 -1.85
N PHE A 42 1.78 12.06 -3.09
CA PHE A 42 1.19 11.25 -4.15
C PHE A 42 1.35 9.74 -3.92
N GLU A 43 2.50 9.29 -3.45
CA GLU A 43 2.80 7.86 -3.23
C GLU A 43 1.93 7.29 -2.10
N GLU A 44 1.76 8.05 -1.02
CA GLU A 44 0.85 7.72 0.09
C GLU A 44 -0.60 7.57 -0.42
N LEU A 45 -1.08 8.51 -1.26
CA LEU A 45 -2.41 8.38 -1.87
C LEU A 45 -2.54 7.10 -2.71
N GLN A 46 -1.51 6.71 -3.46
CA GLN A 46 -1.54 5.46 -4.23
C GLN A 46 -1.55 4.24 -3.32
N THR A 47 -0.76 4.26 -2.24
CA THR A 47 -0.71 3.19 -1.24
C THR A 47 -2.07 2.99 -0.57
N LEU A 48 -2.70 4.07 -0.09
CA LEU A 48 -4.03 4.02 0.50
C LEU A 48 -5.08 3.48 -0.48
N LYS A 49 -5.01 3.86 -1.76
CA LYS A 49 -5.89 3.33 -2.81
C LYS A 49 -5.65 1.84 -3.06
N ALA A 50 -4.40 1.39 -3.06
CA ALA A 50 -4.07 -0.02 -3.25
C ALA A 50 -4.61 -0.87 -2.10
N VAL A 51 -4.43 -0.42 -0.85
CA VAL A 51 -4.99 -1.09 0.34
C VAL A 51 -6.52 -1.11 0.30
N ALA A 52 -7.16 -0.01 -0.05
CA ALA A 52 -8.62 0.04 -0.17
C ALA A 52 -9.16 -0.95 -1.22
N ARG A 53 -8.47 -1.10 -2.36
CA ARG A 53 -8.83 -2.11 -3.38
C ARG A 53 -8.64 -3.53 -2.86
N LEU A 54 -7.52 -3.79 -2.17
CA LEU A 54 -7.27 -5.11 -1.57
C LEU A 54 -8.36 -5.49 -0.55
N TRP A 55 -8.81 -4.55 0.28
CA TRP A 55 -9.87 -4.79 1.26
C TRP A 55 -11.24 -5.07 0.63
N GLN A 56 -11.47 -4.68 -0.61
CA GLN A 56 -12.69 -5.00 -1.35
C GLN A 56 -12.70 -6.42 -1.92
N ASP A 57 -11.56 -7.12 -1.87
CA ASP A 57 -11.41 -8.50 -2.33
C ASP A 57 -10.98 -9.42 -1.17
N PRO A 58 -11.95 -10.05 -0.47
CA PRO A 58 -11.67 -10.95 0.65
C PRO A 58 -10.87 -12.20 0.26
N GLU A 59 -10.85 -12.60 -1.01
CA GLU A 59 -10.03 -13.72 -1.49
C GLU A 59 -8.58 -13.30 -1.66
N ALA A 60 -8.35 -12.16 -2.32
CA ALA A 60 -7.01 -11.59 -2.45
C ALA A 60 -6.40 -11.28 -1.08
N LEU A 61 -7.17 -10.72 -0.14
CA LEU A 61 -6.69 -10.45 1.21
C LEU A 61 -6.24 -11.73 1.94
N ARG A 62 -7.08 -12.78 1.92
CA ARG A 62 -6.74 -14.09 2.51
C ARG A 62 -5.51 -14.72 1.85
N ALA A 63 -5.41 -14.64 0.53
CA ALA A 63 -4.25 -15.14 -0.21
C ALA A 63 -2.96 -14.38 0.17
N MET A 64 -3.03 -13.06 0.36
CA MET A 64 -1.91 -12.24 0.81
C MET A 64 -1.49 -12.55 2.25
N GLU A 65 -2.44 -12.66 3.18
CA GLU A 65 -2.16 -13.05 4.57
C GLU A 65 -1.50 -14.43 4.66
N GLN A 66 -2.03 -15.39 3.91
CA GLN A 66 -1.46 -16.74 3.82
C GLN A 66 -0.05 -16.71 3.20
N SER A 67 0.16 -15.93 2.14
CA SER A 67 1.48 -15.77 1.52
C SER A 67 2.50 -15.15 2.49
N LEU A 68 2.09 -14.17 3.30
CA LEU A 68 2.94 -13.56 4.33
C LEU A 68 3.31 -14.57 5.42
N LYS A 69 2.35 -15.40 5.85
CA LYS A 69 2.59 -16.49 6.80
C LYS A 69 3.56 -17.53 6.24
N ASP A 70 3.32 -17.99 5.01
CA ASP A 70 4.19 -18.97 4.36
C ASP A 70 5.61 -18.44 4.17
N SER A 71 5.76 -17.14 3.86
CA SER A 71 7.07 -16.47 3.82
C SER A 71 7.80 -16.52 5.17
N LYS A 72 7.11 -16.17 6.27
CA LYS A 72 7.66 -16.23 7.63
C LYS A 72 8.01 -17.65 8.08
N ASP A 73 7.18 -18.62 7.71
CA ASP A 73 7.40 -20.05 7.99
C ASP A 73 8.50 -20.67 7.10
N GLY A 74 9.09 -19.91 6.17
CA GLY A 74 10.09 -20.40 5.23
C GLY A 74 9.53 -21.32 4.13
N LYS A 75 8.21 -21.38 3.97
CA LYS A 75 7.50 -22.12 2.91
C LYS A 75 7.55 -21.35 1.58
N VAL A 76 8.77 -21.06 1.13
CA VAL A 76 9.05 -20.31 -0.10
C VAL A 76 9.86 -21.16 -1.07
N ILE A 77 9.70 -20.88 -2.36
CA ILE A 77 10.57 -21.41 -3.42
C ILE A 77 11.50 -20.29 -3.83
N LYS A 78 12.80 -20.47 -3.58
CA LYS A 78 13.83 -19.51 -3.99
C LYS A 78 14.34 -19.89 -5.39
N PHE A 79 14.46 -18.90 -6.26
CA PHE A 79 15.07 -19.07 -7.58
C PHE A 79 16.36 -18.25 -7.65
N SER A 80 17.38 -18.80 -8.31
CA SER A 80 18.58 -18.04 -8.68
C SER A 80 18.30 -17.26 -9.97
N GLY A 81 18.27 -15.93 -9.88
CA GLY A 81 17.88 -15.06 -10.99
C GLY A 81 16.39 -15.16 -11.34
N SER A 82 16.00 -14.54 -12.46
CA SER A 82 14.62 -14.56 -12.94
C SER A 82 14.23 -15.95 -13.45
N PRO A 83 13.25 -16.63 -12.84
CA PRO A 83 12.82 -17.95 -13.29
C PRO A 83 11.94 -17.85 -14.55
N THR A 84 11.97 -18.90 -15.38
CA THR A 84 10.99 -19.09 -16.46
C THR A 84 9.71 -19.72 -15.92
N VAL A 85 8.59 -19.55 -16.63
CA VAL A 85 7.29 -20.15 -16.28
C VAL A 85 7.41 -21.66 -16.07
N GLU A 86 8.13 -22.35 -16.96
CA GLU A 86 8.37 -23.80 -16.87
C GLU A 86 9.09 -24.19 -15.56
N ARG A 87 10.10 -23.42 -15.15
CA ARG A 87 10.82 -23.64 -13.90
C ARG A 87 9.93 -23.42 -12.69
N ILE A 88 9.05 -22.42 -12.72
CA ILE A 88 8.08 -22.17 -11.64
C ILE A 88 7.13 -23.36 -11.51
N LEU A 89 6.51 -23.81 -12.62
CA LEU A 89 5.56 -24.92 -12.62
C LEU A 89 6.20 -26.22 -12.14
N THR A 90 7.42 -26.50 -12.61
CA THR A 90 8.17 -27.69 -12.18
C THR A 90 8.44 -27.66 -10.68
N ALA A 91 8.96 -26.54 -10.16
CA ALA A 91 9.24 -26.42 -8.73
C ALA A 91 7.98 -26.53 -7.87
N ALA A 92 6.86 -25.94 -8.31
CA ALA A 92 5.59 -25.99 -7.61
C ALA A 92 4.98 -27.40 -7.54
N ARG A 93 5.11 -28.19 -8.61
CA ARG A 93 4.71 -29.62 -8.63
C ARG A 93 5.59 -30.45 -7.69
N THR A 94 6.92 -30.30 -7.78
CA THR A 94 7.87 -31.04 -6.94
C THR A 94 7.67 -30.77 -5.45
N LYS A 95 7.31 -29.54 -5.09
CA LYS A 95 7.01 -29.14 -3.70
C LYS A 95 5.58 -29.47 -3.25
N GLY A 96 4.74 -30.04 -4.13
CA GLY A 96 3.35 -30.40 -3.82
C GLY A 96 2.42 -29.20 -3.60
N VAL A 97 2.80 -28.01 -4.06
CA VAL A 97 2.04 -26.75 -3.91
C VAL A 97 0.96 -26.65 -4.99
N LEU A 98 1.26 -27.13 -6.20
CA LEU A 98 0.26 -27.35 -7.25
C LEU A 98 -0.09 -28.83 -7.27
N ARG A 99 -1.31 -29.14 -6.86
CA ARG A 99 -1.91 -30.47 -7.09
C ARG A 99 -2.55 -30.46 -8.48
N GLY A 100 -2.05 -31.32 -9.36
CA GLY A 100 -2.83 -31.82 -10.49
C GLY A 100 -3.77 -32.92 -10.01
#